data_AF-A0A9Q9MD77-F1
#
_entry.id   AF-A0A9Q9MD77-F1
#
_cell.length_a   1.000
_cell.length_b   1.000
_cell.length_c   1.000
_cell.angle_alpha   90.00
_cell.angle_beta   90.00
_cell.angle_gamma   90.00
#
_symmetry.space_group_name_H-M   'P 1'
#
loop_
_entity.id
_entity.type
_entity.pdbx_description
1 polymer ?
#
loop_
_entity_poly.entity_id
_entity_poly.type
_entity_poly.pdbx_seq_one_letter_code
_entity_poly.pdbx_strand_id
1 'polypeptide(L)'
;MLWRHTALDAPVLLPTPAGRSSAAHGITDDGRVVGDLDQGAVPYRLSDAGLWRGGAVTPLPAPAGYDHVSVTSISADGRVVAGTATKATGGSVEPFRWDCR
;
A
#
# COMPACT_ATOMS: atom_id res chain seq x y z
N MET A 1 -11.00 22.63 -28.37
CA MET A 1 -10.08 21.70 -27.67
C MET A 1 -10.73 20.33 -27.68
N LEU A 2 -10.21 19.41 -28.49
CA LEU A 2 -10.76 18.06 -28.63
C LEU A 2 -9.88 17.12 -27.81
N TRP A 3 -10.36 16.69 -26.64
CA TRP A 3 -9.72 15.60 -25.90
C TRP A 3 -9.98 14.29 -26.66
N ARG A 4 -8.93 13.69 -27.22
CA ARG A 4 -8.95 12.32 -27.73
C ARG A 4 -8.63 11.39 -26.57
N HIS A 5 -9.59 10.60 -26.14
CA HIS A 5 -9.31 9.39 -25.38
C HIS A 5 -8.67 8.39 -26.35
N THR A 6 -7.34 8.30 -26.33
CA THR A 6 -6.63 7.11 -26.81
C THR A 6 -7.18 5.90 -26.08
N ALA A 7 -7.41 4.81 -26.80
CA ALA A 7 -7.82 3.54 -26.20
C ALA A 7 -6.87 3.20 -25.04
N LEU A 8 -7.44 2.81 -23.89
CA LEU A 8 -6.64 2.36 -22.76
C LEU A 8 -5.95 1.04 -23.14
N ASP A 9 -4.67 0.93 -22.83
CA ASP A 9 -4.00 -0.37 -22.84
C ASP A 9 -4.68 -1.32 -21.84
N ALA A 10 -4.51 -2.62 -22.05
CA ALA A 10 -5.06 -3.63 -21.15
C ALA A 10 -4.56 -3.42 -19.71
N PRO A 11 -5.42 -3.61 -18.68
CA PRO A 11 -5.00 -3.46 -17.30
C PRO A 11 -3.89 -4.46 -16.95
N VAL A 12 -2.86 -3.99 -16.27
CA VAL A 12 -1.75 -4.81 -15.77
C VAL A 12 -1.99 -5.11 -14.29
N LEU A 13 -1.99 -6.40 -13.93
CA LEU A 13 -2.03 -6.80 -12.53
C LEU A 13 -0.71 -6.49 -11.85
N LEU A 14 -0.79 -5.87 -10.67
CA LEU A 14 0.36 -5.71 -9.80
C LEU A 14 0.66 -7.04 -9.10
N PRO A 15 1.94 -7.43 -8.95
CA PRO A 15 2.31 -8.69 -8.32
C PRO A 15 1.88 -8.71 -6.85
N THR A 16 1.31 -9.82 -6.41
CA THR A 16 1.05 -10.09 -5.00
C THR A 16 1.85 -11.32 -4.58
N PRO A 17 2.38 -11.38 -3.34
CA PRO A 17 2.92 -12.62 -2.81
C PRO A 17 1.83 -13.71 -2.86
N ALA A 18 2.20 -14.92 -3.27
CA ALA A 18 1.24 -15.99 -3.54
C ALA A 18 0.30 -16.25 -2.34
N GLY A 19 -1.00 -16.36 -2.62
CA GLY A 19 -2.04 -16.63 -1.60
C GLY A 19 -2.52 -15.42 -0.81
N ARG A 20 -2.04 -14.20 -1.12
CA ARG A 20 -2.47 -12.95 -0.47
C ARG A 20 -3.44 -12.15 -1.33
N SER A 21 -4.48 -11.60 -0.71
CA SER A 21 -5.27 -10.52 -1.33
C SER A 21 -4.49 -9.20 -1.21
N SER A 22 -4.74 -8.24 -2.10
CA SER A 22 -4.15 -6.90 -1.98
C SER A 22 -5.11 -5.84 -2.49
N ALA A 23 -5.00 -4.63 -1.95
CA ALA A 23 -5.75 -3.47 -2.42
C ALA A 23 -4.80 -2.31 -2.69
N ALA A 24 -4.92 -1.66 -3.84
CA ALA A 24 -4.20 -0.42 -4.15
C ALA A 24 -5.01 0.78 -3.64
N HIS A 25 -4.35 1.72 -2.97
CA HIS A 25 -4.97 2.89 -2.33
C HIS A 25 -4.49 4.23 -2.88
N GLY A 26 -3.23 4.31 -3.35
CA GLY A 26 -2.66 5.55 -3.88
C GLY A 26 -1.63 5.28 -4.97
N ILE A 27 -1.46 6.24 -5.87
CA ILE A 27 -0.52 6.18 -6.98
C ILE A 27 0.15 7.54 -7.21
N THR A 28 1.43 7.54 -7.59
CA THR A 28 2.19 8.72 -8.02
C THR A 28 2.21 8.86 -9.54
N ASP A 29 2.55 10.05 -10.06
CA ASP A 29 2.66 10.31 -11.50
C ASP A 29 3.68 9.41 -12.21
N ASP A 30 4.71 8.93 -11.49
CA ASP A 30 5.70 7.98 -12.01
C ASP A 30 5.29 6.51 -11.85
N GLY A 31 4.04 6.25 -11.46
CA GLY A 31 3.45 4.91 -11.44
C GLY A 31 3.81 4.06 -10.22
N ARG A 32 4.29 4.65 -9.13
CA ARG A 32 4.43 3.93 -7.86
C ARG A 32 3.08 3.81 -7.20
N VAL A 33 2.73 2.61 -6.77
CA VAL A 33 1.44 2.34 -6.11
C VAL A 33 1.69 1.97 -4.66
N VAL A 34 0.89 2.47 -3.74
CA VAL A 34 0.83 2.02 -2.35
C VAL A 34 -0.51 1.36 -2.08
N GLY A 35 -0.52 0.44 -1.13
CA GLY A 35 -1.66 -0.41 -0.89
C GLY A 35 -1.42 -1.42 0.23
N ASP A 36 -2.45 -2.19 0.54
CA ASP A 36 -2.38 -3.24 1.54
C ASP A 36 -2.06 -4.60 0.92
N LEU A 37 -1.31 -5.42 1.66
CA LEU A 37 -1.02 -6.82 1.47
C LEU A 37 -1.75 -7.60 2.56
N ASP A 38 -2.85 -8.26 2.21
CA ASP A 38 -3.66 -9.04 3.13
C ASP A 38 -2.95 -10.37 3.47
N GLN A 39 -2.65 -10.60 4.74
CA GLN A 39 -1.86 -11.74 5.23
C GLN A 39 -2.65 -13.06 5.32
N GLY A 40 -3.94 -13.10 5.02
CA GLY A 40 -4.73 -14.35 5.01
C GLY A 40 -5.80 -14.44 6.11
N ALA A 41 -6.51 -15.56 6.14
CA ALA A 41 -7.83 -15.68 6.78
C ALA A 41 -7.83 -15.69 8.32
N VAL A 42 -8.57 -14.73 8.90
CA VAL A 42 -9.32 -14.66 10.18
C VAL A 42 -8.83 -15.45 11.41
N PRO A 43 -8.95 -14.86 12.64
CA PRO A 43 -9.88 -13.79 13.00
C PRO A 43 -9.31 -12.37 12.98
N TYR A 44 -8.00 -12.20 12.79
CA TYR A 44 -7.37 -10.89 12.79
C TYR A 44 -6.58 -10.71 11.50
N ARG A 45 -7.27 -10.14 10.50
CA ARG A 45 -6.72 -9.70 9.22
C ARG A 45 -5.81 -8.51 9.50
N LEU A 46 -4.58 -8.81 9.86
CA LEU A 46 -3.61 -7.78 10.12
C LEU A 46 -2.86 -7.53 8.80
N SER A 47 -3.22 -6.44 8.12
CA SER A 47 -2.63 -6.04 6.85
C SER A 47 -1.17 -5.68 7.04
N ASP A 48 -0.33 -6.08 6.09
CA ASP A 48 0.92 -5.35 5.83
C ASP A 48 0.67 -4.33 4.73
N ALA A 49 1.56 -3.36 4.59
CA ALA A 49 1.52 -2.42 3.49
C ALA A 49 2.55 -2.80 2.42
N GLY A 50 2.28 -2.45 1.17
CA GLY A 50 3.15 -2.67 0.02
C GLY A 50 3.39 -1.40 -0.78
N LEU A 51 4.59 -1.29 -1.35
CA LEU A 51 4.94 -0.34 -2.39
C LEU A 51 5.25 -1.10 -3.68
N TRP A 52 4.46 -0.86 -4.71
CA TRP A 52 4.68 -1.41 -6.04
C TRP A 52 5.44 -0.43 -6.93
N ARG A 53 6.49 -0.92 -7.57
CA ARG A 53 7.29 -0.16 -8.54
C ARG A 53 7.83 -1.10 -9.62
N GLY A 54 7.58 -0.77 -10.88
CA GLY A 54 8.19 -1.49 -12.03
C GLY A 54 7.92 -2.99 -12.03
N GLY A 55 6.72 -3.42 -11.63
CA GLY A 55 6.35 -4.85 -11.59
C GLY A 55 6.95 -5.62 -10.41
N ALA A 56 7.45 -4.96 -9.38
CA ALA A 56 7.86 -5.56 -8.11
C ALA A 56 7.08 -4.95 -6.94
N VAL A 57 6.90 -5.71 -5.87
CA VAL A 57 6.31 -5.25 -4.60
C VAL A 57 7.36 -5.28 -3.49
N THR A 58 7.46 -4.18 -2.75
CA THR A 58 8.28 -4.08 -1.54
C THR A 58 7.35 -3.96 -0.34
N PRO A 59 7.36 -4.94 0.59
CA PRO A 59 6.65 -4.80 1.85
C PRO A 59 7.16 -3.59 2.64
N LEU A 60 6.26 -2.85 3.24
CA LEU A 60 6.61 -1.71 4.07
C LEU A 60 6.48 -2.11 5.56
N PRO A 61 7.55 -1.94 6.36
CA PRO A 61 7.62 -2.49 7.72
C PRO A 61 6.85 -1.63 8.71
N ALA A 62 6.14 -2.21 9.67
CA ALA A 62 5.46 -1.44 10.72
C ALA A 62 6.43 -0.55 11.54
N PRO A 63 5.98 0.62 12.05
CA PRO A 63 6.77 1.42 12.98
C PRO A 63 7.15 0.63 14.25
N ALA A 64 8.23 1.05 14.92
CA ALA A 64 8.69 0.38 16.14
C ALA A 64 7.58 0.32 17.21
N GLY A 65 7.32 -0.89 17.72
CA GLY A 65 6.27 -1.13 18.72
C GLY A 65 4.88 -1.39 18.15
N TYR A 66 4.72 -1.45 16.83
CA TYR A 66 3.49 -1.89 16.15
C TYR A 66 3.77 -3.17 15.38
N ASP A 67 2.71 -3.95 15.20
CA ASP A 67 2.80 -5.26 14.56
C ASP A 67 2.44 -5.14 13.07
N HIS A 68 1.54 -4.21 12.73
CA HIS A 68 0.89 -4.14 11.42
C HIS A 68 0.61 -2.73 10.97
N VAL A 69 0.43 -2.57 9.66
CA VAL A 69 0.18 -1.28 9.02
C VAL A 69 -0.80 -1.40 7.86
N SER A 70 -1.71 -0.44 7.76
CA SER A 70 -2.49 -0.19 6.55
C SER A 70 -2.16 1.19 6.02
N VAL A 71 -1.93 1.31 4.71
CA VAL A 71 -1.61 2.59 4.07
C VAL A 71 -2.83 3.13 3.36
N THR A 72 -3.02 4.44 3.42
CA THR A 72 -4.19 5.10 2.80
C THR A 72 -3.79 6.04 1.68
N SER A 73 -2.53 6.50 1.65
CA SER A 73 -2.09 7.51 0.68
C SER A 73 -0.58 7.55 0.49
N ILE A 74 -0.17 8.08 -0.66
CA ILE A 74 1.20 8.48 -0.99
C ILE A 74 1.18 9.92 -1.53
N SER A 75 2.17 10.74 -1.18
CA SER A 75 2.31 12.10 -1.73
C SER A 75 2.62 12.07 -3.22
N ALA A 76 2.27 13.14 -3.94
CA ALA A 76 2.48 13.24 -5.39
C ALA A 76 3.95 13.02 -5.81
N ASP A 77 4.90 13.45 -4.97
CA ASP A 77 6.33 13.25 -5.21
C ASP A 77 6.86 11.87 -4.75
N GLY A 78 5.99 11.03 -4.19
CA GLY A 78 6.30 9.68 -3.73
C GLY A 78 7.17 9.62 -2.48
N ARG A 79 7.37 10.72 -1.76
CA ARG A 79 8.25 10.79 -0.58
C ARG A 79 7.54 10.55 0.74
N VAL A 80 6.22 10.64 0.78
CA VAL A 80 5.45 10.52 2.00
C VAL A 80 4.39 9.46 1.83
N VAL A 81 4.33 8.50 2.75
CA VAL A 81 3.24 7.53 2.85
C VAL A 81 2.57 7.71 4.20
N ALA A 82 1.23 7.68 4.24
CA ALA A 82 0.47 7.80 5.48
C ALA A 82 -0.54 6.66 5.62
N GLY A 83 -0.87 6.34 6.87
CA GLY A 83 -1.70 5.19 7.18
C GLY A 83 -1.95 5.03 8.68
N THR A 84 -2.37 3.83 9.07
CA THR A 84 -2.58 3.43 10.46
C THR A 84 -1.69 2.26 10.84
N ALA A 85 -1.14 2.31 12.05
CA ALA A 85 -0.34 1.24 12.62
C ALA A 85 -1.12 0.62 13.78
N THR A 86 -1.13 -0.72 13.85
CA THR A 86 -1.90 -1.47 14.85
C THR A 86 -0.97 -2.30 15.72
N LYS A 87 -1.19 -2.24 17.05
CA LYS A 87 -0.62 -3.20 17.99
C LYS A 87 -1.56 -4.38 18.14
N ALA A 88 -1.09 -5.58 17.83
CA ALA A 88 -1.81 -6.84 18.00
C ALA A 88 -2.23 -7.02 19.48
N THR A 89 -1.35 -6.64 20.40
CA THR A 89 -1.67 -6.61 21.83
C THR A 89 -2.20 -5.24 22.25
N GLY A 90 -3.38 -5.21 22.88
CA GLY A 90 -3.99 -3.98 23.40
C GLY A 90 -4.81 -3.17 22.38
N GLY A 91 -4.79 -3.55 21.10
CA GLY A 91 -5.70 -3.04 20.08
C GLY A 91 -5.54 -1.55 19.74
N SER A 92 -4.43 -0.93 20.13
CA SER A 92 -4.17 0.47 19.82
C SER A 92 -3.93 0.63 18.31
N VAL A 93 -4.70 1.51 17.70
CA VAL A 93 -4.55 1.93 16.30
C VAL A 93 -4.15 3.39 16.30
N GLU A 94 -3.02 3.71 15.68
CA GLU A 94 -2.48 5.07 15.66
C GLU A 94 -2.11 5.50 14.24
N PRO A 95 -2.28 6.78 13.89
CA PRO A 95 -1.85 7.27 12.59
C PRO A 95 -0.32 7.26 12.50
N PHE A 96 0.22 6.91 11.34
CA PHE A 96 1.63 7.08 11.05
C PHE A 96 1.85 7.82 9.73
N ARG A 97 3.06 8.38 9.62
CA ARG A 97 3.62 8.94 8.40
C ARG A 97 5.04 8.40 8.23
N TRP A 98 5.37 7.96 7.03
CA TRP A 98 6.74 7.64 6.63
C TRP A 98 7.28 8.67 5.66
N ASP A 99 8.54 9.03 5.88
CA ASP A 99 9.37 9.78 4.96
C ASP A 99 10.29 8.80 4.22
N CYS A 100 9.98 8.52 2.96
CA CYS A 100 10.85 7.79 2.06
C CYS A 100 11.98 8.73 1.63
N ARG A 101 13.22 8.41 2.03
CA ARG A 101 14.43 9.12 1.59
C ARG A 101 15.00 8.51 0.32
#